data_AF-A0A7G5XGB3-F1
#
_entry.id   AF-A0A7G5XGB3-F1
#
_cell.length_a   1.000
_cell.length_b   1.000
_cell.length_c   1.000
_cell.angle_alpha   90.00
_cell.angle_beta   90.00
_cell.angle_gamma   90.00
#
_symmetry.space_group_name_H-M   'P 1'
#
loop_
_entity.id
_entity.type
_entity.pdbx_description
1 polymer ?
#
loop_
_entity_poly.entity_id
_entity_poly.type
_entity_poly.pdbx_seq_one_letter_code
_entity_poly.pdbx_strand_id
1 'polypeptide(L)'
;MPQGYCSLCGSFCELTFEHVPPRSAFNKKTRYKIVPFEKVLKSENILEANFSAKIEQGGLGYYSLCNKCNNFLGLNYVKSYSAYSNSFIEFAKKTQFNFFSLTMHDFEAAKVLKQIVSMFLSLNSWDFAKENPDLREYVLNPESKNLPQKIRVFSYLNSEGQIRTSTFSVIGNLKSSATILASEITFPPLGHVMTIDFKGHLPNHFELTEFKNVSHNELITTDFNLYRLPTYLPFPLDYRQKTEIEDVIQKNK
;
A
#
# COMPACT_ATOMS: atom_id res chain seq x y z
N MET A 1 11.89 6.68 22.26
CA MET A 1 10.85 6.65 21.21
C MET A 1 10.32 8.07 21.04
N PRO A 2 9.94 8.52 19.83
CA PRO A 2 9.39 9.86 19.65
C PRO A 2 8.00 9.97 20.29
N GLN A 3 7.62 11.17 20.73
CA GLN A 3 6.26 11.47 21.18
C GLN A 3 5.45 12.06 20.03
N GLY A 4 4.16 11.73 19.97
CA GLY A 4 3.24 12.26 18.97
C GLY A 4 1.84 11.69 19.15
N TYR A 5 0.94 12.06 18.23
CA TYR A 5 -0.41 11.52 18.20
C TYR A 5 -0.45 10.16 17.51
N CYS A 6 -1.04 9.17 18.18
CA CYS A 6 -1.28 7.86 17.59
C CYS A 6 -2.27 7.98 16.43
N SER A 7 -1.87 7.54 15.23
CA SER A 7 -2.66 7.60 14.00
C SER A 7 -3.92 6.74 14.03
N LEU A 8 -4.08 5.91 15.07
CA LEU A 8 -5.25 5.08 15.28
C LEU A 8 -6.13 5.61 16.42
N CYS A 9 -5.68 5.58 17.68
CA CYS A 9 -6.52 6.06 18.80
C CYS A 9 -6.56 7.59 18.97
N GLY A 10 -5.60 8.32 18.40
CA GLY A 10 -5.50 9.78 18.51
C GLY A 10 -4.99 10.31 19.85
N SER A 11 -4.52 9.44 20.73
CA SER A 11 -3.89 9.87 21.99
C SER A 11 -2.48 10.39 21.74
N PHE A 12 -2.08 11.45 22.45
CA PHE A 12 -0.69 11.90 22.47
C PHE A 12 0.12 11.02 23.43
N CYS A 13 1.12 10.32 22.93
CA CYS A 13 1.91 9.36 23.70
C CYS A 13 3.25 9.04 23.03
N GLU A 14 4.04 8.16 23.64
CA GLU A 14 5.19 7.56 22.96
C GLU A 14 4.72 6.66 21.81
N LEU A 15 5.33 6.85 20.64
CA LEU A 15 5.03 6.11 19.43
C LEU A 15 5.99 4.93 19.26
N THR A 16 5.44 3.78 18.89
CA THR A 16 6.18 2.57 18.54
C THR A 16 6.55 2.58 17.06
N PHE A 17 7.64 1.89 16.74
CA PHE A 17 8.09 1.74 15.36
C PHE A 17 7.31 0.61 14.68
N GLU A 18 6.49 0.98 13.70
CA GLU A 18 5.68 0.03 12.93
C GLU A 18 6.23 -0.25 11.57
N HIS A 19 6.19 -1.52 11.15
CA HIS A 19 6.53 -1.89 9.79
C HIS A 19 5.30 -1.84 8.88
N VAL A 20 5.46 -1.20 7.72
CA VAL A 20 4.43 -1.06 6.70
C VAL A 20 5.00 -1.50 5.34
N PRO A 21 4.75 -2.74 4.88
CA PRO A 21 3.92 -3.77 5.50
C PRO A 21 4.59 -4.47 6.71
N PRO A 22 3.81 -5.20 7.55
CA PRO A 22 4.31 -5.89 8.74
C PRO A 22 5.50 -6.81 8.49
N ARG A 23 6.35 -7.03 9.51
CA ARG A 23 7.57 -7.85 9.40
C ARG A 23 7.35 -9.27 8.87
N SER A 24 6.22 -9.86 9.20
CA SER A 24 5.82 -11.20 8.80
C SER A 24 5.38 -11.31 7.34
N ALA A 25 5.12 -10.18 6.66
CA ALA A 25 4.77 -10.12 5.24
C ALA A 25 6.02 -9.95 4.35
N PHE A 26 7.04 -10.78 4.59
CA PHE A 26 8.23 -10.92 3.73
C PHE A 26 9.19 -9.70 3.67
N ASN A 27 9.31 -8.89 4.73
CA ASN A 27 10.23 -7.74 4.73
C ASN A 27 11.60 -8.00 5.41
N LYS A 28 11.82 -9.17 6.03
CA LYS A 28 12.97 -9.43 6.92
C LYS A 28 14.35 -9.39 6.24
N LYS A 29 14.42 -9.62 4.92
CA LYS A 29 15.68 -9.67 4.15
C LYS A 29 15.75 -8.60 3.05
N THR A 30 14.75 -7.73 2.98
CA THR A 30 14.64 -6.73 1.92
C THR A 30 15.68 -5.64 2.14
N ARG A 31 16.38 -5.27 1.07
CA ARG A 31 17.34 -4.15 1.03
C ARG A 31 16.74 -3.04 0.18
N TYR A 32 16.72 -1.82 0.69
CA TYR A 32 16.18 -0.68 -0.05
C TYR A 32 17.02 0.58 0.22
N LYS A 33 16.87 1.57 -0.67
CA LYS A 33 17.46 2.90 -0.53
C LYS A 33 16.33 3.91 -0.42
N ILE A 34 16.42 4.83 0.53
CA ILE A 34 15.54 5.99 0.60
C ILE A 34 16.20 7.13 -0.15
N VAL A 35 15.57 7.60 -1.23
CA VAL A 35 16.07 8.70 -2.05
C VAL A 35 15.13 9.89 -1.91
N PRO A 36 15.62 11.08 -1.52
CA PRO A 36 14.81 12.30 -1.49
C PRO A 36 14.21 12.61 -2.87
N PHE A 37 12.93 12.96 -2.89
CA PHE A 37 12.19 13.22 -4.12
C PHE A 37 12.83 14.31 -5.00
N GLU A 38 13.40 15.36 -4.40
CA GLU A 38 14.11 16.42 -5.14
C GLU A 38 15.30 15.88 -5.95
N LYS A 39 16.04 14.90 -5.41
CA LYS A 39 17.14 14.26 -6.16
C LYS A 39 16.62 13.50 -7.36
N VAL A 40 15.44 12.88 -7.21
CA VAL A 40 14.78 12.15 -8.28
C VAL A 40 14.34 13.09 -9.39
N LEU A 41 13.75 14.25 -9.05
CA LEU A 41 13.34 15.26 -10.02
C LEU A 41 14.50 15.87 -10.81
N LYS A 42 15.68 15.98 -10.20
CA LYS A 42 16.89 16.51 -10.84
C LYS A 42 17.62 15.50 -11.73
N SER A 43 17.13 14.26 -11.81
CA SER A 43 17.74 13.22 -12.62
C SER A 43 17.33 13.34 -14.08
N GLU A 44 18.30 13.36 -15.00
CA GLU A 44 18.05 13.32 -16.45
C GLU A 44 17.45 11.98 -16.90
N ASN A 45 17.88 10.88 -16.26
CA ASN A 45 17.35 9.54 -16.50
C ASN A 45 17.27 8.76 -15.18
N ILE A 46 16.08 8.72 -14.60
CA ILE A 46 15.82 8.02 -13.35
C ILE A 46 16.05 6.50 -13.42
N LEU A 47 15.90 5.89 -14.60
CA LEU A 47 16.09 4.45 -14.78
C LEU A 47 17.57 4.05 -14.65
N GLU A 48 18.48 4.97 -14.99
CA GLU A 48 19.93 4.80 -14.93
C GLU A 48 20.55 5.50 -13.71
N ALA A 49 19.76 6.29 -12.97
CA ALA A 49 20.23 7.10 -11.87
C ALA A 49 20.71 6.24 -10.69
N ASN A 50 22.00 6.28 -10.40
CA ASN A 50 22.55 5.67 -9.20
C ASN A 50 22.60 6.70 -8.06
N PHE A 51 21.54 6.76 -7.27
CA PHE A 51 21.52 7.61 -6.09
C PHE A 51 22.41 7.03 -4.97
N SER A 52 23.34 7.85 -4.50
CA SER A 52 24.06 7.61 -3.25
C SER A 52 23.08 7.78 -2.08
N ALA A 53 22.66 6.65 -1.52
CA ALA A 53 21.79 6.58 -0.36
C ALA A 53 22.17 5.37 0.48
N LYS A 54 21.98 5.47 1.79
CA LYS A 54 22.22 4.37 2.73
C LYS A 54 21.29 3.21 2.37
N ILE A 55 21.86 2.02 2.28
CA ILE A 55 21.10 0.79 2.11
C ILE A 55 20.53 0.42 3.47
N GLU A 56 19.22 0.50 3.59
CA GLU A 56 18.48 0.03 4.75
C GLU A 56 18.10 -1.45 4.56
N GLN A 57 18.03 -2.20 5.66
CA GLN A 57 17.62 -3.61 5.70
C GLN A 57 16.35 -3.77 6.53
N GLY A 58 15.38 -4.51 6.01
CA GLY A 58 14.08 -4.75 6.66
C GLY A 58 12.91 -4.19 5.86
N GLY A 59 11.76 -4.02 6.53
CA GLY A 59 10.63 -3.27 5.97
C GLY A 59 10.75 -1.77 6.18
N LEU A 60 9.97 -1.02 5.42
CA LEU A 60 9.69 0.38 5.72
C LEU A 60 9.03 0.46 7.10
N GLY A 61 9.31 1.51 7.85
CA GLY A 61 8.64 1.71 9.12
C GLY A 61 8.49 3.14 9.56
N TYR A 62 7.48 3.35 10.40
CA TYR A 62 6.95 4.66 10.79
C TYR A 62 6.68 4.68 12.29
N TYR A 63 7.07 5.76 12.95
CA TYR A 63 6.62 6.04 14.30
C TYR A 63 5.24 6.69 14.23
N SER A 64 4.18 5.89 14.30
CA SER A 64 2.81 6.35 14.01
C SER A 64 1.75 5.83 14.98
N LEU A 65 2.01 4.75 15.72
CA LEU A 65 1.04 4.11 16.62
C LEU A 65 1.55 4.11 18.06
N CYS A 66 0.63 4.07 19.02
CA CYS A 66 0.97 3.77 20.41
C CYS A 66 1.10 2.25 20.63
N ASN A 67 1.81 1.85 21.68
CA ASN A 67 2.00 0.43 22.02
C ASN A 67 0.68 -0.36 22.11
N LYS A 68 -0.38 0.24 22.69
CA LYS A 68 -1.70 -0.40 22.78
C LYS A 68 -2.31 -0.68 21.41
N CYS A 69 -2.28 0.31 20.51
CA CYS A 69 -2.84 0.19 19.16
C CYS A 69 -2.02 -0.78 18.31
N ASN A 70 -0.69 -0.73 18.41
CA ASN A 70 0.16 -1.67 17.69
C ASN A 70 -0.14 -3.12 18.11
N ASN A 71 -0.14 -3.41 19.41
CA ASN A 71 -0.44 -4.75 19.91
C ASN A 71 -1.84 -5.20 19.49
N PHE A 72 -2.81 -4.29 19.46
CA PHE A 72 -4.15 -4.57 18.95
C PHE A 72 -4.13 -5.02 17.48
N LEU A 73 -3.44 -4.30 16.58
CA LEU A 73 -3.31 -4.71 15.17
C LEU A 73 -2.58 -6.05 15.04
N GLY A 74 -1.51 -6.24 15.82
CA GLY A 74 -0.73 -7.47 15.89
C GLY A 74 -1.59 -8.69 16.22
N LEU A 75 -2.47 -8.55 17.21
CA LEU A 75 -3.38 -9.62 17.65
C LEU A 75 -4.54 -9.86 16.69
N ASN A 76 -5.11 -8.81 16.10
CA ASN A 76 -6.37 -8.90 15.38
C ASN A 76 -6.22 -9.06 13.86
N TYR A 77 -5.21 -8.46 13.23
CA TYR A 77 -5.17 -8.34 11.76
C TYR A 77 -3.85 -8.76 11.10
N VAL A 78 -2.71 -8.54 11.75
CA VAL A 78 -1.38 -8.74 11.14
C VAL A 78 -1.17 -10.17 10.67
N LYS A 79 -1.61 -11.17 11.45
CA LYS A 79 -1.46 -12.59 11.07
C LYS A 79 -2.20 -12.91 9.78
N SER A 80 -3.46 -12.50 9.68
CA SER A 80 -4.33 -12.76 8.52
C SER A 80 -3.83 -12.04 7.28
N TYR A 81 -3.43 -10.76 7.41
CA TYR A 81 -2.79 -10.02 6.31
C TYR A 81 -1.49 -10.66 5.84
N SER A 82 -0.66 -11.16 6.77
CA SER A 82 0.60 -11.81 6.40
C SER A 82 0.37 -13.11 5.64
N ALA A 83 -0.60 -13.92 6.06
CA ALA A 83 -0.98 -15.13 5.34
C ALA A 83 -1.52 -14.81 3.94
N TYR A 84 -2.41 -13.82 3.82
CA TYR A 84 -2.92 -13.31 2.55
C TYR A 84 -1.77 -12.85 1.64
N SER A 85 -0.89 -11.97 2.10
CA SER A 85 0.21 -11.44 1.30
C SER A 85 1.18 -12.54 0.86
N ASN A 86 1.54 -13.45 1.77
CA ASN A 86 2.47 -14.54 1.47
C ASN A 86 1.93 -15.53 0.43
N SER A 87 0.61 -15.67 0.28
CA SER A 87 0.00 -16.54 -0.74
C SER A 87 0.34 -16.11 -2.18
N PHE A 88 0.69 -14.84 -2.41
CA PHE A 88 1.02 -14.31 -3.73
C PHE A 88 2.50 -14.45 -4.10
N ILE A 89 3.36 -14.93 -3.20
CA ILE A 89 4.82 -14.99 -3.42
C ILE A 89 5.19 -15.85 -4.62
N GLU A 90 4.61 -17.04 -4.75
CA GLU A 90 4.93 -17.94 -5.86
C GLU A 90 4.43 -17.39 -7.21
N PHE A 91 3.38 -16.56 -7.20
CA PHE A 91 2.89 -15.87 -8.38
C PHE A 91 3.80 -14.70 -8.77
N ALA A 92 4.29 -13.94 -7.78
CA ALA A 92 5.27 -12.88 -7.99
C ALA A 92 6.57 -13.40 -8.64
N LYS A 93 6.98 -14.65 -8.37
CA LYS A 93 8.15 -15.29 -9.00
C LYS A 93 7.96 -15.67 -10.46
N LYS A 94 6.72 -15.82 -10.94
CA LYS A 94 6.41 -16.24 -12.32
C LYS A 94 6.49 -15.06 -13.29
N THR A 95 7.68 -14.53 -13.51
CA THR A 95 7.93 -13.27 -14.25
C THR A 95 7.49 -13.29 -15.71
N GLN A 96 7.20 -14.46 -16.28
CA GLN A 96 6.73 -14.61 -17.66
C GLN A 96 5.24 -14.22 -17.89
N PHE A 97 4.45 -14.04 -16.82
CA PHE A 97 3.02 -13.70 -16.93
C PHE A 97 2.73 -12.35 -16.28
N ASN A 98 1.93 -11.51 -16.94
CA ASN A 98 1.52 -10.21 -16.40
C ASN A 98 0.08 -10.19 -15.86
N PHE A 99 -0.64 -11.29 -15.99
CA PHE A 99 -2.00 -11.45 -15.48
C PHE A 99 -2.12 -12.80 -14.77
N PHE A 100 -2.80 -12.78 -13.63
CA PHE A 100 -3.03 -13.94 -12.79
C PHE A 100 -4.50 -14.01 -12.41
N SER A 101 -5.11 -15.15 -12.68
CA SER A 101 -6.42 -15.54 -12.16
C SER A 101 -6.20 -16.69 -11.18
N LEU A 102 -6.60 -16.52 -9.93
CA LEU A 102 -6.47 -17.55 -8.89
C LEU A 102 -7.63 -17.49 -7.91
N THR A 103 -8.05 -18.64 -7.42
CA THR A 103 -9.02 -18.75 -6.33
C THR A 103 -8.28 -18.91 -5.02
N MET A 104 -8.51 -18.01 -4.07
CA MET A 104 -8.04 -18.14 -2.71
C MET A 104 -9.18 -18.64 -1.83
N HIS A 105 -8.94 -19.74 -1.13
CA HIS A 105 -9.89 -20.33 -0.20
C HIS A 105 -9.54 -19.95 1.24
N ASP A 106 -10.56 -19.94 2.09
CA ASP A 106 -10.48 -19.91 3.54
C ASP A 106 -9.54 -18.84 4.12
N PHE A 107 -9.78 -17.57 3.76
CA PHE A 107 -9.03 -16.44 4.33
C PHE A 107 -9.95 -15.36 4.94
N GLU A 108 -9.41 -14.62 5.91
CA GLU A 108 -10.15 -13.63 6.70
C GLU A 108 -10.10 -12.24 6.04
N ALA A 109 -10.92 -12.05 5.01
CA ALA A 109 -10.91 -10.86 4.15
C ALA A 109 -11.12 -9.53 4.91
N ALA A 110 -11.99 -9.50 5.92
CA ALA A 110 -12.21 -8.30 6.74
C ALA A 110 -10.94 -7.86 7.47
N LYS A 111 -10.17 -8.81 8.01
CA LYS A 111 -8.90 -8.55 8.70
C LYS A 111 -7.83 -8.05 7.74
N VAL A 112 -7.78 -8.61 6.53
CA VAL A 112 -6.87 -8.15 5.46
C VAL A 112 -7.15 -6.68 5.12
N LEU A 113 -8.41 -6.32 4.88
CA LEU A 113 -8.78 -4.94 4.54
C LEU A 113 -8.46 -3.97 5.70
N LYS A 114 -8.79 -4.33 6.95
CA LYS A 114 -8.49 -3.50 8.13
C LYS A 114 -6.99 -3.29 8.33
N GLN A 115 -6.17 -4.33 8.11
CA GLN A 115 -4.72 -4.16 8.14
C GLN A 115 -4.23 -3.20 7.06
N ILE A 116 -4.74 -3.30 5.83
CA ILE A 116 -4.37 -2.40 4.74
C ILE A 116 -4.74 -0.95 5.07
N VAL A 117 -5.96 -0.71 5.58
CA VAL A 117 -6.37 0.63 6.02
C VAL A 117 -5.48 1.14 7.15
N SER A 118 -5.11 0.30 8.13
CA SER A 118 -4.19 0.70 9.21
C SER A 118 -2.81 1.10 8.69
N MET A 119 -2.31 0.43 7.65
CA MET A 119 -1.05 0.76 7.01
C MET A 119 -1.11 2.14 6.35
N PHE A 120 -2.22 2.49 5.71
CA PHE A 120 -2.40 3.82 5.14
C PHE A 120 -2.58 4.92 6.20
N LEU A 121 -3.24 4.63 7.33
CA LEU A 121 -3.30 5.54 8.48
C LEU A 121 -1.90 5.79 9.05
N SER A 122 -1.03 4.77 9.11
CA SER A 122 0.35 4.90 9.57
C SER A 122 1.29 5.60 8.58
N LEU A 123 1.05 5.42 7.27
CA LEU A 123 1.86 6.05 6.21
C LEU A 123 1.60 7.56 6.10
N ASN A 124 0.34 7.97 6.21
CA ASN A 124 -0.06 9.36 6.06
C ASN A 124 0.12 10.14 7.38
N SER A 125 0.07 11.48 7.29
CA SER A 125 0.26 12.33 8.47
C SER A 125 -0.86 12.16 9.50
N TRP A 126 -0.58 12.58 10.74
CA TRP A 126 -1.62 12.67 11.78
C TRP A 126 -2.82 13.50 11.33
N ASP A 127 -2.62 14.57 10.55
CA ASP A 127 -3.73 15.39 10.04
C ASP A 127 -4.72 14.55 9.22
N PHE A 128 -4.24 13.64 8.38
CA PHE A 128 -5.12 12.72 7.66
C PHE A 128 -5.94 11.84 8.63
N ALA A 129 -5.28 11.23 9.60
CA ALA A 129 -5.92 10.38 10.59
C ALA A 129 -6.95 11.17 11.46
N LYS A 130 -6.62 12.42 11.81
CA LYS A 130 -7.46 13.33 12.57
C LYS A 130 -8.73 13.71 11.80
N GLU A 131 -8.62 14.05 10.52
CA GLU A 131 -9.74 14.42 9.64
C GLU A 131 -10.59 13.21 9.18
N ASN A 132 -10.16 11.98 9.49
CA ASN A 132 -10.89 10.74 9.16
C ASN A 132 -11.13 9.87 10.42
N PRO A 133 -11.86 10.38 11.43
CA PRO A 133 -12.13 9.62 12.66
C PRO A 133 -12.95 8.35 12.41
N ASP A 134 -13.84 8.38 11.42
CA ASP A 134 -14.64 7.25 10.95
C ASP A 134 -13.76 6.12 10.39
N LEU A 135 -12.70 6.45 9.65
CA LEU A 135 -11.73 5.48 9.16
C LEU A 135 -10.93 4.84 10.30
N ARG A 136 -10.58 5.63 11.33
CA ARG A 136 -9.91 5.12 12.54
C ARG A 136 -10.82 4.19 13.33
N GLU A 137 -12.09 4.57 13.50
CA GLU A 137 -13.10 3.75 14.16
C GLU A 137 -13.32 2.42 13.43
N TYR A 138 -13.40 2.45 12.09
CA TYR A 138 -13.48 1.24 11.28
C TYR A 138 -12.34 0.26 11.58
N VAL A 139 -11.11 0.75 11.77
CA VAL A 139 -9.97 -0.12 12.11
C VAL A 139 -9.98 -0.53 13.58
N LEU A 140 -10.38 0.35 14.51
CA LEU A 140 -10.38 0.06 15.95
C LEU A 140 -11.48 -0.90 16.39
N ASN A 141 -12.57 -0.99 15.64
CA ASN A 141 -13.67 -1.90 15.90
C ASN A 141 -13.59 -3.12 14.95
N PRO A 142 -13.17 -4.32 15.44
CA PRO A 142 -13.08 -5.53 14.62
C PRO A 142 -14.37 -5.90 13.89
N GLU A 143 -15.53 -5.66 14.50
CA GLU A 143 -16.84 -6.01 13.95
C GLU A 143 -17.44 -4.92 13.05
N SER A 144 -16.81 -3.75 12.97
CA SER A 144 -17.31 -2.66 12.12
C SER A 144 -17.21 -3.01 10.65
N LYS A 145 -18.35 -2.90 9.94
CA LYS A 145 -18.47 -2.94 8.48
C LYS A 145 -18.51 -1.54 7.84
N ASN A 146 -18.41 -0.50 8.68
CA ASN A 146 -18.60 0.90 8.29
C ASN A 146 -17.31 1.53 7.75
N LEU A 147 -16.77 1.00 6.65
CA LEU A 147 -15.72 1.71 5.91
C LEU A 147 -16.34 2.96 5.24
N PRO A 148 -15.77 4.17 5.41
CA PRO A 148 -16.29 5.38 4.81
C PRO A 148 -16.45 5.25 3.29
N GLN A 149 -17.61 5.64 2.74
CA GLN A 149 -17.95 5.43 1.32
C GLN A 149 -16.96 6.09 0.34
N LYS A 150 -16.31 7.18 0.76
CA LYS A 150 -15.27 7.86 -0.01
C LYS A 150 -14.00 7.03 -0.19
N ILE A 151 -13.78 6.02 0.66
CA ILE A 151 -12.56 5.20 0.66
C ILE A 151 -12.77 3.96 -0.21
N ARG A 152 -11.87 3.78 -1.17
CA ARG A 152 -11.73 2.53 -1.94
C ARG A 152 -10.31 2.03 -1.87
N VAL A 153 -10.16 0.72 -1.73
CA VAL A 153 -8.87 0.05 -1.57
C VAL A 153 -8.68 -0.94 -2.69
N PHE A 154 -7.51 -0.89 -3.32
CA PHE A 154 -7.16 -1.73 -4.46
C PHE A 154 -5.84 -2.45 -4.21
N SER A 155 -5.66 -3.57 -4.89
CA SER A 155 -4.46 -4.40 -4.84
C SER A 155 -4.00 -4.77 -6.24
N TYR A 156 -2.71 -4.97 -6.40
CA TYR A 156 -2.10 -5.46 -7.62
C TYR A 156 -0.86 -6.30 -7.29
N LEU A 157 -0.41 -7.14 -8.22
CA LEU A 157 0.80 -7.94 -8.03
C LEU A 157 2.02 -7.07 -8.34
N ASN A 158 3.02 -7.07 -7.46
CA ASN A 158 4.28 -6.37 -7.70
C ASN A 158 5.48 -7.29 -7.44
N SER A 159 6.32 -7.41 -8.47
CA SER A 159 7.59 -8.13 -8.42
C SER A 159 8.68 -7.41 -9.22
N GLU A 160 8.40 -6.19 -9.69
CA GLU A 160 9.21 -5.44 -10.62
C GLU A 160 9.23 -3.96 -10.25
N GLY A 161 10.37 -3.32 -10.47
CA GLY A 161 10.58 -1.91 -10.12
C GLY A 161 11.05 -1.72 -8.68
N GLN A 162 10.75 -0.55 -8.11
CA GLN A 162 11.17 -0.16 -6.78
C GLN A 162 10.02 -0.27 -5.77
N ILE A 163 10.39 -0.51 -4.51
CA ILE A 163 9.50 -0.28 -3.37
C ILE A 163 9.06 1.19 -3.39
N ARG A 164 7.76 1.42 -3.20
CA ARG A 164 7.17 2.75 -3.30
C ARG A 164 6.26 2.97 -2.11
N THR A 165 6.44 4.07 -1.40
CA THR A 165 5.41 4.59 -0.50
C THR A 165 5.13 6.02 -0.88
N SER A 166 3.85 6.29 -1.12
CA SER A 166 3.36 7.61 -1.47
C SER A 166 2.25 7.97 -0.50
N THR A 167 2.45 9.06 0.24
CA THR A 167 1.33 9.75 0.88
C THR A 167 0.38 10.30 -0.18
N PHE A 168 -0.77 10.83 0.25
CA PHE A 168 -1.78 11.34 -0.67
C PHE A 168 -1.21 12.30 -1.72
N SER A 169 -1.41 11.94 -2.98
CA SER A 169 -1.07 12.72 -4.16
C SER A 169 -2.29 12.85 -5.05
N VAL A 170 -2.40 13.97 -5.76
CA VAL A 170 -3.42 14.17 -6.78
C VAL A 170 -2.83 13.78 -8.13
N ILE A 171 -3.33 12.71 -8.73
CA ILE A 171 -2.98 12.29 -10.08
C ILE A 171 -4.04 12.84 -11.02
N GLY A 172 -3.66 13.77 -11.90
CA GLY A 172 -4.56 14.37 -12.88
C GLY A 172 -4.24 13.91 -14.30
N ASN A 173 -5.27 13.60 -15.07
CA ASN A 173 -5.14 13.50 -16.52
C ASN A 173 -5.56 14.83 -17.15
N LEU A 174 -4.59 15.56 -17.72
CA LEU A 174 -4.80 16.86 -18.36
C LEU A 174 -5.80 16.81 -19.53
N LYS A 175 -6.01 15.64 -20.15
CA LYS A 175 -6.95 15.46 -21.27
C LYS A 175 -8.37 15.16 -20.84
N SER A 176 -8.59 14.54 -19.68
CA SER A 176 -9.92 14.09 -19.23
C SER A 176 -10.49 14.86 -18.05
N SER A 177 -9.75 15.84 -17.49
CA SER A 177 -10.08 16.57 -16.25
C SER A 177 -10.30 15.69 -15.01
N ALA A 178 -10.17 14.37 -15.16
CA ALA A 178 -10.32 13.41 -14.07
C ALA A 178 -9.08 13.47 -13.17
N THR A 179 -9.32 13.61 -11.88
CA THR A 179 -8.31 13.54 -10.84
C THR A 179 -8.55 12.33 -9.95
N ILE A 180 -7.46 11.77 -9.45
CA ILE A 180 -7.47 10.67 -8.49
C ILE A 180 -6.65 11.11 -7.30
N LEU A 181 -7.29 11.25 -6.13
CA LEU A 181 -6.60 11.43 -4.87
C LEU A 181 -6.25 10.05 -4.32
N ALA A 182 -4.97 9.69 -4.33
CA ALA A 182 -4.51 8.36 -3.96
C ALA A 182 -3.25 8.36 -3.08
N SER A 183 -3.17 7.37 -2.20
CA SER A 183 -1.97 6.97 -1.47
C SER A 183 -1.62 5.53 -1.87
N GLU A 184 -0.33 5.21 -1.95
CA GLU A 184 0.14 3.90 -2.44
C GLU A 184 1.22 3.32 -1.54
N ILE A 185 1.14 2.01 -1.31
CA ILE A 185 2.16 1.19 -0.64
C ILE A 185 2.49 0.02 -1.57
N THR A 186 3.68 0.02 -2.14
CA THR A 186 4.20 -1.07 -2.97
C THR A 186 5.32 -1.79 -2.24
N PHE A 187 5.10 -3.05 -1.90
CA PHE A 187 6.11 -3.90 -1.29
C PHE A 187 5.87 -5.36 -1.70
N PRO A 188 6.77 -5.98 -2.48
CA PRO A 188 6.58 -7.32 -3.01
C PRO A 188 6.11 -8.34 -1.95
N PRO A 189 5.11 -9.19 -2.26
CA PRO A 189 4.60 -9.49 -3.59
C PRO A 189 3.45 -8.61 -4.10
N LEU A 190 2.98 -7.63 -3.31
CA LEU A 190 1.78 -6.86 -3.62
C LEU A 190 2.05 -5.36 -3.59
N GLY A 191 1.24 -4.61 -4.31
CA GLY A 191 1.03 -3.19 -4.03
C GLY A 191 -0.43 -2.94 -3.69
N HIS A 192 -0.65 -1.92 -2.86
CA HIS A 192 -1.97 -1.47 -2.44
C HIS A 192 -2.13 0.01 -2.72
N VAL A 193 -3.33 0.39 -3.15
CA VAL A 193 -3.72 1.78 -3.39
C VAL A 193 -4.95 2.09 -2.56
N MET A 194 -4.95 3.20 -1.84
CA MET A 194 -6.14 3.76 -1.21
C MET A 194 -6.50 5.07 -1.89
N THR A 195 -7.75 5.18 -2.34
CA THR A 195 -8.27 6.38 -2.98
C THR A 195 -9.31 7.07 -2.11
N ILE A 196 -9.48 8.38 -2.30
CA ILE A 196 -10.52 9.20 -1.66
C ILE A 196 -11.39 9.81 -2.76
N ASP A 197 -12.71 9.65 -2.65
CA ASP A 197 -13.73 10.21 -3.55
C ASP A 197 -13.56 9.81 -5.04
N PHE A 198 -12.81 8.74 -5.31
CA PHE A 198 -12.59 8.25 -6.65
C PHE A 198 -13.77 7.41 -7.16
N LYS A 199 -14.46 7.93 -8.17
CA LYS A 199 -15.64 7.28 -8.79
C LYS A 199 -15.31 6.50 -10.07
N GLY A 200 -14.06 6.51 -10.51
CA GLY A 200 -13.63 5.82 -11.73
C GLY A 200 -13.32 4.35 -11.52
N HIS A 201 -12.58 3.77 -12.46
CA HIS A 201 -12.12 2.39 -12.39
C HIS A 201 -10.60 2.32 -12.56
N LEU A 202 -9.98 1.40 -11.82
CA LEU A 202 -8.58 1.03 -11.98
C LEU A 202 -8.55 -0.37 -12.64
N PRO A 203 -8.52 -0.46 -13.98
CA PRO A 203 -8.80 -1.71 -14.70
C PRO A 203 -7.80 -2.83 -14.46
N ASN A 204 -6.60 -2.49 -14.00
CA ASN A 204 -5.54 -3.47 -13.76
C ASN A 204 -5.39 -3.82 -12.27
N HIS A 205 -6.31 -3.37 -11.43
CA HIS A 205 -6.27 -3.59 -9.99
C HIS A 205 -7.47 -4.40 -9.54
N PHE A 206 -7.27 -5.22 -8.52
CA PHE A 206 -8.34 -5.90 -7.81
C PHE A 206 -8.86 -5.01 -6.69
N GLU A 207 -10.16 -4.71 -6.67
CA GLU A 207 -10.76 -3.91 -5.61
C GLU A 207 -11.06 -4.75 -4.37
N LEU A 208 -10.48 -4.36 -3.24
CA LEU A 208 -10.65 -5.01 -1.93
C LEU A 208 -11.75 -4.36 -1.08
N THR A 209 -12.33 -3.24 -1.53
CA THR A 209 -13.28 -2.41 -0.76
C THR A 209 -14.46 -3.23 -0.20
N GLU A 210 -14.97 -4.19 -0.97
CA GLU A 210 -16.13 -5.01 -0.59
C GLU A 210 -15.85 -6.01 0.54
N PHE A 211 -14.58 -6.22 0.91
CA PHE A 211 -14.22 -7.04 2.06
C PHE A 211 -14.73 -6.44 3.38
N LYS A 212 -15.15 -5.17 3.39
CA LYS A 212 -15.83 -4.54 4.54
C LYS A 212 -17.15 -5.24 4.91
N ASN A 213 -17.78 -5.94 3.96
CA ASN A 213 -19.07 -6.60 4.18
C ASN A 213 -18.92 -7.96 4.87
N VAL A 214 -17.71 -8.51 4.93
CA VAL A 214 -17.37 -9.79 5.54
C VAL A 214 -17.29 -9.62 7.06
N SER A 215 -17.73 -10.62 7.82
CA SER A 215 -17.68 -10.57 9.28
C SER A 215 -16.26 -10.82 9.80
N HIS A 216 -15.92 -10.36 11.00
CA HIS A 216 -14.52 -10.26 11.44
C HIS A 216 -13.72 -11.57 11.37
N ASN A 217 -14.32 -12.70 11.77
CA ASN A 217 -13.71 -14.04 11.78
C ASN A 217 -14.26 -14.94 10.66
N GLU A 218 -15.00 -14.38 9.71
CA GLU A 218 -15.56 -15.14 8.60
C GLU A 218 -14.47 -15.45 7.57
N LEU A 219 -14.38 -16.73 7.20
CA LEU A 219 -13.52 -17.21 6.14
C LEU A 219 -14.30 -17.19 4.84
N ILE A 220 -13.70 -16.62 3.79
CA ILE A 220 -14.32 -16.57 2.47
C ILE A 220 -13.41 -17.21 1.42
N THR A 221 -14.04 -17.57 0.30
CA THR A 221 -13.34 -17.88 -0.95
C THR A 221 -13.50 -16.71 -1.91
N THR A 222 -12.45 -16.33 -2.64
CA THR A 222 -12.50 -15.23 -3.62
C THR A 222 -11.61 -15.52 -4.81
N ASP A 223 -12.13 -15.22 -6.00
CA ASP A 223 -11.36 -15.22 -7.24
C ASP A 223 -10.66 -13.88 -7.42
N PHE A 224 -9.32 -13.93 -7.44
CA PHE A 224 -8.46 -12.79 -7.69
C PHE A 224 -8.05 -12.75 -9.14
N ASN A 225 -8.41 -11.65 -9.81
CA ASN A 225 -7.89 -11.27 -11.12
C ASN A 225 -6.92 -10.10 -10.92
N LEU A 226 -5.62 -10.37 -10.98
CA LEU A 226 -4.56 -9.42 -10.67
C LEU A 226 -3.62 -9.26 -11.84
N TYR A 227 -3.30 -8.00 -12.18
CA TYR A 227 -2.20 -7.70 -13.08
C TYR A 227 -0.91 -7.50 -12.29
N ARG A 228 0.21 -7.90 -12.90
CA ARG A 228 1.52 -7.44 -12.47
C ARG A 228 1.71 -6.01 -12.96
N LEU A 229 1.92 -5.10 -12.01
CA LEU A 229 2.17 -3.71 -12.31
C LEU A 229 3.57 -3.30 -11.81
N PRO A 230 4.49 -2.95 -12.71
CA PRO A 230 5.84 -2.56 -12.33
C PRO A 230 5.83 -1.16 -11.72
N THR A 231 6.77 -0.90 -10.83
CA THR A 231 6.89 0.41 -10.17
C THR A 231 8.24 1.07 -10.45
N TYR A 232 8.57 1.30 -11.73
CA TYR A 232 9.87 1.86 -12.12
C TYR A 232 10.07 3.33 -11.74
N LEU A 233 8.97 4.10 -11.70
CA LEU A 233 8.97 5.51 -11.29
C LEU A 233 8.42 5.68 -9.86
N PRO A 234 8.74 6.78 -9.16
CA PRO A 234 8.25 7.03 -7.79
C PRO A 234 6.83 7.59 -7.77
N PHE A 235 6.22 7.81 -8.94
CA PHE A 235 4.89 8.41 -9.05
C PHE A 235 3.81 7.38 -8.78
N PRO A 236 2.85 7.67 -7.88
CA PRO A 236 1.76 6.75 -7.61
C PRO A 236 0.91 6.54 -8.87
N LEU A 237 0.36 5.34 -9.02
CA LEU A 237 -0.44 4.94 -10.20
C LEU A 237 0.32 4.97 -11.55
N ASP A 238 1.63 5.19 -11.56
CA ASP A 238 2.46 5.00 -12.75
C ASP A 238 2.99 3.56 -12.79
N TYR A 239 2.56 2.83 -13.81
CA TYR A 239 2.88 1.42 -14.04
C TYR A 239 3.41 1.16 -15.46
N ARG A 240 3.95 2.20 -16.11
CA ARG A 240 4.52 2.07 -17.45
C ARG A 240 5.70 1.10 -17.45
N GLN A 241 5.86 0.37 -18.54
CA GLN A 241 7.02 -0.50 -18.76
C GLN A 241 8.29 0.33 -18.95
N LYS A 242 9.46 -0.26 -18.70
CA LYS A 242 10.75 0.44 -18.89
C LYS A 242 10.88 1.01 -20.30
N THR A 243 10.53 0.23 -21.32
CA THR A 243 10.59 0.63 -22.73
C THR A 243 9.74 1.87 -23.01
N GLU A 244 8.53 1.93 -22.45
CA GLU A 244 7.65 3.10 -22.60
C GLU A 244 8.26 4.35 -21.96
N ILE A 245 8.95 4.20 -20.82
CA ILE A 245 9.63 5.31 -20.14
C ILE A 245 10.87 5.75 -20.93
N GLU A 246 11.68 4.80 -21.40
CA GLU A 246 12.88 5.04 -22.21
C GLU A 246 12.54 5.77 -23.51
N ASP A 247 11.49 5.34 -24.21
CA ASP A 247 11.00 5.98 -25.44
C ASP A 247 10.62 7.45 -25.20
N VAL A 248 10.01 7.75 -24.05
CA VAL A 248 9.65 9.13 -23.68
C VAL A 248 10.89 9.94 -23.32
N ILE A 249 11.87 9.37 -22.62
CA ILE A 249 13.12 10.07 -22.30
C ILE A 249 13.89 10.39 -23.58
N GLN A 250 13.99 9.43 -24.52
CA GLN A 250 14.69 9.64 -25.80
C GLN A 250 14.03 10.70 -26.67
N LYS A 251 12.69 10.78 -26.72
CA LYS A 251 11.95 11.79 -27.49
C LYS A 251 12.07 13.22 -26.94
N ASN A 252 12.46 13.37 -25.67
CA ASN A 252 12.60 14.66 -25.00
C ASN A 252 14.08 15.09 -24.81
N LYS A 253 15.03 14.31 -25.32
CA LYS A 253 16.43 14.74 -25.53
C LYS A 253 16.55 15.49 -26.84
#